data_AF-A0AAW8L6J8-F1
#
_entry.id   AF-A0AAW8L6J8-F1
#
_cell.length_a   1.000
_cell.length_b   1.000
_cell.length_c   1.000
_cell.angle_alpha   90.00
_cell.angle_beta   90.00
_cell.angle_gamma   90.00
#
_symmetry.space_group_name_H-M   'P 1'
#
loop_
_entity.id
_entity.type
_entity.pdbx_description
1 polymer ?
#
loop_
_entity_poly.entity_id
_entity_poly.type
_entity_poly.pdbx_seq_one_letter_code
_entity_poly.pdbx_strand_id
1 'polypeptide(L)' 'QVTEDDQTIPTAIQMAQSLAKMPPIALQQIKEVALMSEDVPLNAGLTLERKAFQLLFSTEDKNEGVQAFIEKRKPSY' A
#
# COMPACT_ATOMS: atom_id res chain seq x y z
N GLN A 1 -14.12 2.40 9.43
CA GLN A 1 -14.18 2.00 10.85
C GLN A 1 -15.06 3.01 11.57
N VAL A 2 -15.97 2.55 12.43
CA VAL A 2 -16.77 3.44 13.29
C VAL A 2 -16.11 3.47 14.67
N THR A 3 -16.05 4.64 15.29
CA THR A 3 -15.44 4.88 16.61
C THR A 3 -16.35 5.76 17.46
N GLU A 4 -16.11 5.78 18.78
CA GLU A 4 -16.67 6.81 19.67
C GLU A 4 -16.17 8.21 19.24
N ASP A 5 -16.92 9.26 19.58
CA ASP A 5 -16.66 10.64 19.14
C ASP A 5 -15.24 11.11 19.49
N ASP A 6 -14.83 10.92 20.74
CA ASP A 6 -13.51 11.28 21.27
C ASP A 6 -12.35 10.45 20.70
N GLN A 7 -12.63 9.27 20.14
CA GLN A 7 -11.64 8.38 19.55
C GLN A 7 -11.45 8.55 18.04
N THR A 8 -12.27 9.39 17.39
CA THR A 8 -12.23 9.60 15.93
C THR A 8 -10.85 10.09 15.46
N ILE A 9 -10.35 11.18 16.04
CA ILE A 9 -9.06 11.76 15.66
C ILE A 9 -7.87 10.88 16.06
N PRO A 10 -7.79 10.35 17.30
CA PRO A 10 -6.73 9.41 17.68
C PRO A 10 -6.62 8.22 16.73
N THR A 11 -7.76 7.63 16.35
CA THR A 11 -7.81 6.48 15.43
C THR A 11 -7.31 6.86 14.04
N ALA A 12 -7.76 8.00 13.50
CA ALA A 12 -7.32 8.48 12.19
C ALA A 12 -5.80 8.73 12.15
N ILE A 13 -5.24 9.32 13.21
CA ILE A 13 -3.79 9.53 13.33
C ILE A 13 -3.04 8.20 13.39
N GLN A 14 -3.54 7.22 14.15
CA GLN A 14 -2.93 5.89 14.24
C GLN A 14 -2.91 5.17 12.89
N MET A 15 -3.98 5.31 12.10
CA MET A 15 -4.02 4.80 10.72
C MET A 15 -2.97 5.48 9.85
N ALA A 16 -2.91 6.82 9.89
CA ALA A 16 -1.93 7.59 9.11
C ALA A 16 -0.48 7.23 9.48
N GLN A 17 -0.18 7.06 10.76
CA GLN A 17 1.13 6.61 11.23
C GLN A 17 1.48 5.19 10.77
N SER A 18 0.49 4.33 10.60
CA SER A 18 0.71 2.97 10.09
C SER A 18 1.00 2.98 8.60
N LEU A 19 0.26 3.80 7.82
CA LEU A 19 0.51 4.01 6.39
C LEU A 19 1.87 4.68 6.14
N ALA A 20 2.26 5.66 6.97
CA ALA A 20 3.54 6.35 6.84
C ALA A 20 4.78 5.45 7.02
N LYS A 21 4.60 4.22 7.52
CA LYS A 21 5.66 3.21 7.68
C LYS A 21 5.71 2.22 6.50
N MET A 22 4.86 2.39 5.48
CA MET A 22 4.80 1.51 4.33
C MET A 22 5.58 2.12 3.14
N PRO A 23 5.95 1.31 2.13
CA PRO A 23 6.58 1.79 0.91
C PRO A 23 5.75 2.87 0.20
N PRO A 24 6.24 4.11 0.06
CA PRO A 24 5.44 5.21 -0.48
C PRO A 24 4.99 4.98 -1.93
N ILE A 25 5.84 4.37 -2.77
CA ILE A 25 5.50 4.10 -4.18
C ILE A 25 4.43 3.01 -4.26
N ALA A 26 4.51 1.97 -3.43
CA ALA A 26 3.50 0.93 -3.40
C ALA A 26 2.13 1.49 -2.95
N LEU A 27 2.10 2.34 -1.92
CA LEU A 27 0.86 2.99 -1.48
C LEU A 27 0.22 3.85 -2.58
N GLN A 28 1.03 4.60 -3.34
CA GLN A 28 0.53 5.37 -4.47
C GLN A 28 -0.08 4.47 -5.54
N GLN A 29 0.62 3.40 -5.92
CA GLN A 29 0.14 2.45 -6.92
C GLN A 29 -1.13 1.71 -6.47
N ILE A 30 -1.23 1.32 -5.19
CA ILE A 30 -2.44 0.72 -4.62
C ILE A 30 -3.63 1.68 -4.75
N LYS A 31 -3.44 2.95 -4.36
CA LYS A 31 -4.51 3.96 -4.45
C LYS A 31 -4.94 4.19 -5.88
N GLU A 32 -3.99 4.32 -6.81
CA GLU A 32 -4.25 4.54 -8.23
C GLU A 32 -5.04 3.37 -8.84
N VAL A 33 -4.58 2.14 -8.63
CA VAL A 33 -5.25 0.95 -9.15
C VAL A 33 -6.63 0.76 -8.53
N ALA A 34 -6.79 0.99 -7.22
CA ALA A 34 -8.09 0.88 -6.56
C ALA A 34 -9.12 1.87 -7.14
N LEU A 35 -8.72 3.11 -7.39
CA LEU A 35 -9.60 4.13 -7.97
C LEU A 35 -9.89 3.87 -9.46
N MET A 36 -8.88 3.48 -10.24
CA MET A 36 -9.06 3.26 -11.68
C MET A 36 -9.77 1.95 -12.01
N SER A 37 -9.72 0.96 -11.12
CA SER A 37 -10.35 -0.35 -11.36
C SER A 37 -11.82 -0.41 -10.95
N GLU A 38 -12.33 0.61 -10.25
CA GLU A 38 -13.71 0.66 -9.74
C GLU A 38 -14.76 0.60 -10.85
N ASP A 39 -14.53 1.30 -11.96
CA ASP A 39 -15.50 1.45 -13.06
C ASP A 39 -15.20 0.59 -14.29
N VAL A 40 -14.29 -0.39 -14.19
CA VAL A 40 -13.88 -1.22 -15.34
C VAL A 40 -14.21 -2.69 -15.13
N PRO A 41 -14.38 -3.47 -16.21
CA PRO A 41 -14.54 -4.91 -16.11
C PRO A 41 -13.36 -5.56 -15.37
N LEU A 42 -13.63 -6.64 -14.63
CA LEU A 42 -12.66 -7.34 -13.78
C LEU A 42 -11.34 -7.64 -14.50
N ASN A 43 -11.39 -8.10 -15.76
CA ASN A 43 -10.19 -8.41 -16.54
C ASN A 43 -9.31 -7.18 -16.81
N ALA A 44 -9.91 -6.00 -16.99
CA ALA A 44 -9.18 -4.75 -17.14
C ALA A 44 -8.55 -4.33 -15.81
N GLY A 45 -9.28 -4.43 -14.69
CA GLY A 45 -8.75 -4.18 -13.34
C GLY A 45 -7.55 -5.06 -13.01
N LEU A 46 -7.67 -6.37 -13.20
CA LEU A 46 -6.57 -7.33 -13.02
C LEU A 46 -5.35 -7.02 -13.92
N THR A 47 -5.57 -6.43 -15.09
CA THR A 47 -4.48 -6.01 -15.98
C THR A 47 -3.77 -4.77 -15.44
N LEU A 48 -4.50 -3.82 -14.84
CA LEU A 48 -3.91 -2.66 -14.15
C LEU A 48 -3.10 -3.10 -12.93
N GLU A 49 -3.65 -3.98 -12.08
CA GLU A 49 -2.95 -4.55 -10.93
C GLU A 49 -1.64 -5.22 -11.33
N ARG A 50 -1.64 -6.03 -12.40
CA ARG A 50 -0.43 -6.70 -12.89
C ARG A 50 0.65 -5.70 -13.32
N LYS A 51 0.25 -4.62 -14.01
CA LYS A 51 1.19 -3.57 -14.45
C LYS A 51 1.80 -2.83 -13.26
N ALA A 52 0.96 -2.42 -12.30
CA ALA A 52 1.42 -1.78 -11.08
C ALA A 52 2.38 -2.69 -10.30
N PHE A 53 2.05 -3.98 -10.16
CA PHE A 53 2.93 -4.95 -9.51
C PHE A 53 4.28 -5.06 -10.22
N GLN A 54 4.31 -5.13 -11.55
CA GLN A 54 5.55 -5.16 -12.33
C GLN A 54 6.40 -3.89 -12.15
N LEU A 55 5.77 -2.72 -12.09
CA LEU A 55 6.47 -1.47 -11.82
C LEU A 55 7.17 -1.50 -10.46
N LEU A 56 6.49 -1.99 -9.43
CA LEU A 56 7.02 -2.05 -8.06
C LEU A 56 8.26 -2.95 -7.94
N PHE A 57 8.47 -3.93 -8.83
CA PHE A 57 9.68 -4.77 -8.81
C PHE A 57 10.98 -3.99 -9.06
N SER A 58 10.89 -2.80 -9.65
CA SER A 58 12.03 -1.92 -9.89
C SER A 58 12.40 -1.03 -8.70
N THR A 59 11.58 -1.02 -7.64
CA THR A 59 11.77 -0.12 -6.49
C THR A 59 12.76 -0.70 -5.48
N GLU A 60 13.49 0.19 -4.80
CA GLU A 60 14.36 -0.17 -3.68
C GLU A 60 13.55 -0.78 -2.52
N ASP A 61 12.38 -0.22 -2.22
CA ASP A 61 11.46 -0.72 -1.19
C ASP A 61 11.06 -2.18 -1.39
N LYS A 62 10.87 -2.62 -2.64
CA LYS A 62 10.59 -4.02 -2.92
C LYS A 62 11.78 -4.90 -2.51
N ASN A 63 13.00 -4.48 -2.80
CA ASN A 63 14.20 -5.27 -2.46
C ASN A 63 14.41 -5.30 -0.95
N GLU A 64 14.28 -4.15 -0.29
CA GLU A 64 14.35 -4.03 1.17
C GLU A 64 13.25 -4.85 1.86
N GLY A 65 12.01 -4.79 1.39
CA GLY A 65 10.91 -5.57 1.94
C GLY A 65 11.15 -7.07 1.87
N VAL A 66 11.67 -7.56 0.73
CA VAL A 66 12.05 -8.97 0.56
C VAL A 66 13.23 -9.34 1.47
N GLN A 67 14.27 -8.50 1.53
CA GLN A 67 15.45 -8.76 2.34
C GLN A 67 15.11 -8.78 3.83
N ALA A 68 14.37 -7.78 4.32
CA ALA A 68 13.94 -7.68 5.70
C ALA A 68 13.08 -8.88 6.12
N PHE A 69 12.21 -9.37 5.22
CA PHE A 69 11.42 -10.57 5.44
C PHE A 69 12.30 -11.82 5.60
N ILE A 70 13.27 -12.02 4.70
CA ILE A 70 14.22 -13.14 4.76
C ILE A 70 15.05 -13.09 6.06
N GLU A 71 15.50 -11.90 6.45
CA GLU A 71 16.29 -11.64 7.65
C GLU A 71 15.45 -11.58 8.95
N LYS A 72 14.12 -11.69 8.85
CA LYS A 72 13.18 -11.59 9.98
C LYS A 72 13.30 -10.31 10.80
N ARG A 73 13.62 -9.20 10.13
CA ARG A 73 13.67 -7.86 10.72
C ARG A 73 12.56 -6.97 10.18
N LYS A 74 12.37 -5.81 10.81
CA LYS A 74 11.49 -4.78 10.26
C LYS A 74 12.17 -4.10 9.06
N PRO A 75 11.43 -3.86 7.97
CA PRO A 75 11.95 -3.11 6.84
C PRO A 75 12.06 -1.61 7.16
N SER A 76 12.94 -0.93 6.46
CA SER A 76 13.11 0.54 6.48
C SER A 76 12.89 1.11 5.09
N TYR A 77 11.78 1.84 4.92
CA TYR A 77 11.40 2.51 3.66
C TYR A 77 11.57 4.02 3.77
#